data_AF-A0A4P5W0I3-F1
#
_entry.id   AF-A0A4P5W0I3-F1
#
_cell.length_a   1.000
_cell.length_b   1.000
_cell.length_c   1.000
_cell.angle_alpha   90.00
_cell.angle_beta   90.00
_cell.angle_gamma   90.00
#
_symmetry.space_group_name_H-M   'P 1'
#
loop_
_entity.id
_entity.type
_entity.pdbx_description
1 polymer ?
#
loop_
_entity_poly.entity_id
_entity_poly.type
_entity_poly.pdbx_seq_one_letter_code
_entity_poly.pdbx_strand_id
1 'polypeptide(L)'
;MPEAPTREQAVTAYLAECNHVFPAAVTPEEAMSDPTDECLWMEFDQNCGEDPSGCWDRGQRCESDCGPTCTGCQAPCVATCDTCKAACAGDAACLRTCAEHRADCRDTCLTAKSACATVTCPAEESKCYADFEAKVAKTCPHCAELGDCMTAAMSDMAHYDEGREACKKKLPEDPAECWDWCFQGW
;
A
#
# COMPACT_ATOMS: atom_id res chain seq x y z
N MET A 1 17.35 -9.89 7.29
CA MET A 1 17.13 -8.55 6.73
C MET A 1 18.27 -7.66 7.18
N PRO A 2 18.94 -6.90 6.30
CA PRO A 2 19.92 -5.93 6.74
C PRO A 2 19.24 -4.89 7.65
N GLU A 3 19.92 -4.52 8.73
CA GLU A 3 19.44 -3.51 9.66
C GLU A 3 19.42 -2.14 8.96
N ALA A 4 18.39 -1.32 9.24
CA ALA A 4 18.35 0.04 8.73
C ALA A 4 19.59 0.82 9.21
N PRO A 5 20.21 1.68 8.38
CA PRO A 5 21.36 2.45 8.80
C PRO A 5 20.98 3.37 9.97
N THR A 6 21.86 3.46 10.96
CA THR A 6 21.79 4.51 11.97
C THR A 6 21.96 5.87 11.30
N ARG A 7 21.47 6.93 11.96
CA ARG A 7 21.64 8.31 11.47
C ARG A 7 23.10 8.67 11.20
N GLU A 8 24.04 8.29 12.08
CA GLU A 8 25.47 8.61 11.86
C GLU A 8 26.05 7.87 10.65
N GLN A 9 25.61 6.64 10.37
CA GLN A 9 25.98 5.92 9.15
C GLN A 9 25.43 6.64 7.91
N ALA A 10 24.17 7.12 7.96
CA ALA A 10 23.58 7.94 6.90
C ALA A 10 24.38 9.24 6.66
N VAL A 11 24.69 9.99 7.72
CA VAL A 11 25.50 11.21 7.64
C VAL A 11 26.88 10.92 7.07
N THR A 12 27.55 9.85 7.51
CA THR A 12 28.89 9.47 7.02
C THR A 12 28.85 9.13 5.54
N ALA A 13 27.87 8.35 5.10
CA ALA A 13 27.72 8.00 3.70
C ALA A 13 27.38 9.24 2.85
N TYR A 14 26.44 10.07 3.30
CA TYR A 14 26.07 11.30 2.60
C TYR A 14 27.16 12.37 2.63
N LEU A 15 28.09 12.32 3.59
CA LEU A 15 29.29 13.17 3.59
C LEU A 15 30.24 12.77 2.46
N ALA A 16 30.37 11.47 2.18
CA ALA A 16 31.14 10.97 1.04
C ALA A 16 30.41 11.23 -0.29
N GLU A 17 29.12 10.92 -0.36
CA GLU A 17 28.36 10.83 -1.61
C GLU A 17 26.88 11.21 -1.37
N CYS A 18 26.43 12.34 -1.92
CA CYS A 18 25.05 12.80 -1.70
C CYS A 18 24.00 11.86 -2.31
N ASN A 19 24.35 11.17 -3.40
CA ASN A 19 23.55 10.16 -4.10
C ASN A 19 23.72 8.74 -3.54
N HIS A 20 24.33 8.58 -2.35
CA HIS A 20 24.38 7.27 -1.70
C HIS A 20 22.97 6.69 -1.53
N VAL A 21 22.84 5.39 -1.77
CA VAL A 21 21.59 4.64 -1.64
C VAL A 21 21.82 3.49 -0.68
N PHE A 22 21.12 3.48 0.45
CA PHE A 22 21.07 2.34 1.34
C PHE A 22 20.15 1.26 0.75
N PRO A 23 20.63 0.02 0.55
CA PRO A 23 19.76 -1.03 0.05
C PRO A 23 18.58 -1.22 1.01
N ALA A 24 17.36 -1.19 0.46
CA ALA A 24 16.16 -1.48 1.24
C ALA A 24 16.28 -2.89 1.83
N ALA A 25 15.79 -3.07 3.06
CA ALA A 25 15.76 -4.36 3.73
C ALA A 25 14.63 -5.24 3.18
N VAL A 26 14.57 -5.40 1.86
CA VAL A 26 13.58 -6.20 1.15
C VAL A 26 14.13 -7.60 0.85
N THR A 27 13.25 -8.58 0.67
CA THR A 27 13.64 -9.92 0.24
C THR A 27 14.19 -9.90 -1.20
N PRO A 28 14.99 -10.90 -1.61
CA PRO A 28 15.53 -10.96 -2.97
C PRO A 28 14.48 -10.94 -4.09
N GLU A 29 13.25 -11.38 -3.82
CA GLU A 29 12.12 -11.32 -4.77
C GLU A 29 11.56 -9.89 -4.90
N GLU A 30 11.49 -9.15 -3.79
CA GLU A 30 11.07 -7.74 -3.75
C GLU A 30 12.16 -6.77 -4.24
N ALA A 31 13.43 -7.19 -4.29
CA ALA A 31 14.58 -6.40 -4.77
C ALA A 31 14.70 -6.34 -6.31
N MET A 32 13.78 -6.97 -7.05
CA MET A 32 13.81 -7.00 -8.52
C MET A 32 13.47 -5.65 -9.18
N SER A 33 12.91 -4.71 -8.41
CA SER A 33 12.64 -3.34 -8.83
C SER A 33 13.82 -2.42 -8.43
N ASP A 34 14.48 -1.88 -9.46
CA ASP A 34 15.52 -0.83 -9.48
C ASP A 34 16.27 -0.51 -8.15
N PRO A 35 17.54 -0.95 -7.97
CA PRO A 35 18.29 -0.69 -6.73
C PRO A 35 18.73 0.78 -6.54
N THR A 36 18.31 1.71 -7.40
CA THR A 36 18.73 3.11 -7.34
C THR A 36 17.85 3.99 -6.45
N ASP A 37 16.72 3.48 -5.94
CA ASP A 37 15.82 4.24 -5.08
C ASP A 37 15.60 3.56 -3.72
N GLU A 38 16.13 4.18 -2.66
CA GLU A 38 15.88 3.80 -1.26
C GLU A 38 14.38 3.84 -0.91
N CYS A 39 13.64 4.62 -1.69
CA CYS A 39 12.23 4.88 -1.51
C CYS A 39 11.33 3.93 -2.31
N LEU A 40 11.88 2.99 -3.10
CA LEU A 40 11.08 2.12 -3.94
C LEU A 40 10.01 1.37 -3.17
N TRP A 41 8.80 1.45 -3.72
CA TRP A 41 7.59 0.89 -3.15
C TRP A 41 7.74 -0.62 -3.03
N MET A 42 7.38 -1.16 -1.86
CA MET A 42 7.25 -2.62 -1.70
C MET A 42 5.95 -3.00 -2.39
N GLU A 43 5.99 -4.02 -3.26
CA GLU A 43 4.78 -4.68 -3.74
C GLU A 43 4.07 -5.30 -2.53
N PHE A 44 3.29 -4.50 -1.81
CA PHE A 44 2.37 -5.05 -0.83
C PHE A 44 1.38 -5.90 -1.61
N ASP A 45 1.42 -7.21 -1.33
CA ASP A 45 0.52 -8.27 -1.81
C ASP A 45 -0.42 -7.79 -2.91
N GLN A 46 0.07 -7.84 -4.16
CA GLN A 46 -0.81 -7.72 -5.32
C GLN A 46 -1.79 -8.89 -5.26
N ASN A 47 -2.90 -8.71 -4.53
CA ASN A 47 -4.02 -9.62 -4.63
C ASN A 47 -4.59 -9.45 -6.04
N CYS A 48 -4.13 -10.32 -6.94
CA CYS A 48 -4.61 -10.39 -8.32
C CYS A 48 -6.01 -11.00 -8.44
N GLY A 49 -6.69 -11.29 -7.31
CA GLY A 49 -8.10 -11.65 -7.28
C GLY A 49 -8.96 -10.53 -7.85
N GLU A 50 -10.14 -10.89 -8.37
CA GLU A 50 -11.16 -9.88 -8.65
C GLU A 50 -11.50 -9.20 -7.31
N ASP A 51 -11.38 -7.87 -7.25
CA ASP A 51 -11.85 -7.07 -6.12
C ASP A 51 -13.19 -6.42 -6.51
N PRO A 52 -14.31 -7.01 -6.09
CA PRO A 52 -15.63 -6.54 -6.49
C PRO A 52 -16.02 -5.25 -5.76
N SER A 53 -15.32 -4.95 -4.66
CA SER A 53 -15.48 -3.69 -3.95
C SER A 53 -14.86 -2.51 -4.72
N GLY A 54 -13.87 -2.79 -5.57
CA GLY A 54 -13.06 -1.79 -6.27
C GLY A 54 -12.20 -0.94 -5.31
N CYS A 55 -12.07 -1.36 -4.05
CA CYS A 55 -11.28 -0.69 -3.02
C CYS A 55 -9.79 -0.93 -3.18
N TRP A 56 -9.46 -2.12 -3.66
CA TRP A 56 -8.18 -2.57 -4.10
C TRP A 56 -8.20 -2.62 -5.62
N ASP A 57 -7.95 -1.49 -6.25
CA ASP A 57 -7.58 -1.40 -7.67
C ASP A 57 -6.22 -2.13 -7.87
N ARG A 58 -6.10 -3.41 -7.48
CA ARG A 58 -4.88 -4.24 -7.41
C ARG A 58 -3.70 -3.56 -6.70
N GLY A 59 -3.96 -2.79 -5.64
CA GLY A 59 -2.93 -2.03 -4.92
C GLY A 59 -2.43 -0.77 -5.65
N GLN A 60 -2.89 -0.51 -6.88
CA GLN A 60 -2.41 0.56 -7.76
C GLN A 60 -2.73 1.95 -7.23
N ARG A 61 -3.79 2.09 -6.43
CA ARG A 61 -4.14 3.38 -5.82
C ARG A 61 -3.20 3.75 -4.67
N CYS A 62 -2.85 2.77 -3.82
CA CYS A 62 -1.84 2.98 -2.78
C CYS A 62 -0.45 3.18 -3.40
N GLU A 63 -0.12 2.44 -4.46
CA GLU A 63 1.09 2.68 -5.26
C GLU A 63 1.09 4.09 -5.90
N SER A 64 -0.01 4.51 -6.51
CA SER A 64 -0.16 5.83 -7.15
C SER A 64 -0.13 6.99 -6.16
N ASP A 65 -0.64 6.80 -4.93
CA ASP A 65 -0.70 7.90 -3.95
C ASP A 65 0.56 7.93 -3.07
N CYS A 66 1.10 6.76 -2.68
CA CYS A 66 2.28 6.66 -1.83
C CYS A 66 3.60 6.59 -2.60
N GLY A 67 3.61 6.00 -3.80
CA GLY A 67 4.80 5.85 -4.65
C GLY A 67 5.40 7.20 -5.08
N PRO A 68 4.63 8.13 -5.69
CA PRO A 68 5.15 9.42 -6.13
C PRO A 68 5.68 10.30 -4.99
N THR A 69 5.07 10.18 -3.79
CA THR A 69 5.54 10.90 -2.59
C THR A 69 6.96 10.48 -2.21
N CYS A 70 7.38 9.27 -2.59
CA CYS A 70 8.69 8.72 -2.27
C CYS A 70 9.67 8.75 -3.45
N THR A 71 9.25 8.34 -4.66
CA THR A 71 10.07 8.39 -5.89
C THR A 71 10.46 9.83 -6.28
N GLY A 72 9.71 10.82 -5.80
CA GLY A 72 10.02 12.24 -5.99
C GLY A 72 10.94 12.86 -4.95
N CYS A 73 11.32 12.16 -3.88
CA CYS A 73 11.92 12.81 -2.72
C CYS A 73 13.46 12.67 -2.67
N GLN A 74 14.01 11.55 -3.14
CA GLN A 74 15.46 11.33 -3.17
C GLN A 74 16.17 12.35 -4.07
N ALA A 75 15.67 12.59 -5.29
CA ALA A 75 16.30 13.51 -6.24
C ALA A 75 16.40 14.96 -5.72
N PRO A 76 15.35 15.59 -5.15
CA PRO A 76 15.46 16.88 -4.48
C PRO A 76 16.41 16.90 -3.29
N CYS A 77 16.40 15.84 -2.46
CA CYS A 77 17.34 15.74 -1.33
C CYS A 77 18.80 15.70 -1.81
N VAL A 78 19.09 14.92 -2.86
CA VAL A 78 20.42 14.83 -3.49
C VAL A 78 20.84 16.18 -4.08
N ALA A 79 19.98 16.80 -4.90
CA ALA A 79 20.27 18.09 -5.54
C ALA A 79 20.56 19.21 -4.52
N THR A 80 19.82 19.21 -3.40
CA THR A 80 20.05 20.15 -2.29
C THR A 80 21.37 19.88 -1.60
N CYS A 81 21.71 18.61 -1.36
CA CYS A 81 22.99 18.21 -0.76
C CYS A 81 24.18 18.61 -1.63
N ASP A 82 24.14 18.33 -2.94
CA ASP A 82 25.23 18.69 -3.87
C ASP A 82 25.42 20.21 -3.94
N THR A 83 24.31 20.96 -4.04
CA THR A 83 24.34 22.43 -4.04
C THR A 83 24.94 22.98 -2.75
N CYS A 84 24.55 22.42 -1.60
CA CYS A 84 25.08 22.80 -0.29
C CYS A 84 26.59 22.52 -0.19
N LYS A 85 27.03 21.31 -0.57
CA LYS A 85 28.45 20.93 -0.50
C LYS A 85 29.32 21.75 -1.44
N ALA A 86 28.83 22.09 -2.63
CA ALA A 86 29.55 22.96 -3.57
C ALA A 86 29.82 24.34 -2.96
N ALA A 87 28.88 24.89 -2.18
CA ALA A 87 29.04 26.17 -1.49
C ALA A 87 30.02 26.13 -0.31
N CYS A 88 30.26 24.95 0.29
CA CYS A 88 31.14 24.79 1.44
C CYS A 88 32.63 24.98 1.13
N ALA A 89 33.04 24.94 -0.15
CA ALA A 89 34.44 25.12 -0.57
C ALA A 89 35.46 24.25 0.20
N GLY A 90 35.07 23.05 0.62
CA GLY A 90 35.92 22.12 1.37
C GLY A 90 35.94 22.29 2.89
N ASP A 91 35.16 23.22 3.46
CA ASP A 91 35.01 23.34 4.91
C ASP A 91 34.34 22.09 5.50
N ALA A 92 35.06 21.39 6.38
CA ALA A 92 34.62 20.10 6.90
C ALA A 92 33.35 20.19 7.77
N ALA A 93 33.18 21.28 8.52
CA ALA A 93 32.00 21.46 9.36
C ALA A 93 30.78 21.75 8.49
N CYS A 94 30.91 22.61 7.48
CA CYS A 94 29.87 22.90 6.51
C CYS A 94 29.46 21.64 5.72
N LEU A 95 30.41 20.86 5.23
CA LEU A 95 30.14 19.61 4.51
C LEU A 95 29.36 18.61 5.38
N ARG A 96 29.70 18.52 6.67
CA ARG A 96 28.96 17.67 7.62
C ARG A 96 27.53 18.17 7.81
N THR A 97 27.31 19.48 7.96
CA THR A 97 25.97 20.06 8.06
C THR A 97 25.13 19.75 6.81
N CYS A 98 25.70 19.82 5.61
CA CYS A 98 25.00 19.43 4.38
C CYS A 98 24.60 17.94 4.38
N ALA A 99 25.47 17.06 4.88
CA ALA A 99 25.18 15.63 4.99
C ALA A 99 24.11 15.33 6.06
N GLU A 100 24.11 16.07 7.18
CA GLU A 100 23.05 16.01 8.21
C GLU A 100 21.69 16.43 7.63
N HIS A 101 21.64 17.52 6.87
CA HIS A 101 20.41 17.92 6.16
C HIS A 101 19.93 16.89 5.14
N ARG A 102 20.86 16.22 4.42
CA ARG A 102 20.51 15.13 3.52
C ARG A 102 19.92 13.93 4.26
N ALA A 103 20.46 13.61 5.44
CA ALA A 103 19.93 12.56 6.31
C ALA A 103 18.54 12.93 6.86
N ASP A 104 18.30 14.18 7.27
CA ASP A 104 16.97 14.64 7.69
C ASP A 104 15.94 14.53 6.57
N CYS A 105 16.33 14.93 5.36
CA CYS A 105 15.49 14.83 4.17
C CYS A 105 15.10 13.37 3.89
N ARG A 106 16.07 12.45 4.00
CA ARG A 106 15.85 10.99 3.90
C ARG A 106 14.86 10.49 4.96
N ASP A 107 15.09 10.81 6.23
CA ASP A 107 14.26 10.32 7.33
C ASP A 107 12.82 10.84 7.20
N THR A 108 12.65 12.07 6.72
CA THR A 108 11.34 12.67 6.41
C THR A 108 10.63 11.89 5.30
N CYS A 109 11.32 11.57 4.20
CA CYS A 109 10.78 10.75 3.12
C CYS A 109 10.29 9.39 3.62
N LEU A 110 11.15 8.65 4.32
CA LEU A 110 10.84 7.30 4.76
C LEU A 110 9.72 7.29 5.79
N THR A 111 9.66 8.32 6.64
CA THR A 111 8.54 8.51 7.58
C THR A 111 7.23 8.78 6.84
N ALA A 112 7.23 9.65 5.84
CA ALA A 112 6.05 9.95 5.04
C ALA A 112 5.55 8.70 4.29
N LYS A 113 6.46 7.91 3.71
CA LYS A 113 6.14 6.62 3.09
C LYS A 113 5.51 5.65 4.08
N SER A 114 6.15 5.47 5.23
CA SER A 114 5.67 4.58 6.29
C SER A 114 4.27 5.02 6.76
N ALA A 115 4.05 6.32 6.98
CA ALA A 115 2.75 6.85 7.34
C ALA A 115 1.70 6.62 6.24
N CYS A 116 2.07 6.79 4.97
CA CYS A 116 1.17 6.53 3.86
C CYS A 116 0.71 5.06 3.83
N ALA A 117 1.66 4.13 3.96
CA ALA A 117 1.38 2.69 3.95
C ALA A 117 0.65 2.20 5.21
N THR A 118 0.97 2.74 6.38
CA THR A 118 0.45 2.21 7.67
C THR A 118 -0.75 2.97 8.22
N VAL A 119 -1.03 4.18 7.71
CA VAL A 119 -2.12 5.04 8.19
C VAL A 119 -3.06 5.40 7.05
N THR A 120 -2.55 5.99 5.96
CA THR A 120 -3.40 6.52 4.89
C THR A 120 -4.06 5.41 4.08
N CYS A 121 -3.32 4.43 3.58
CA CYS A 121 -3.89 3.35 2.77
C CYS A 121 -4.92 2.52 3.56
N PRO A 122 -4.65 2.06 4.80
CA PRO A 122 -5.64 1.33 5.59
C PRO A 122 -6.91 2.16 5.89
N ALA A 123 -6.77 3.47 6.07
CA ALA A 123 -7.91 4.35 6.30
C ALA A 123 -8.79 4.52 5.04
N GLU A 124 -8.19 4.72 3.87
CA GLU A 124 -8.90 4.82 2.60
C GLU A 124 -9.53 3.47 2.20
N GLU A 125 -8.83 2.37 2.44
CA GLU A 125 -9.34 1.01 2.25
C GLU A 125 -10.57 0.76 3.14
N SER A 126 -10.45 1.00 4.45
CA SER A 126 -11.56 0.83 5.39
C SER A 126 -12.77 1.68 5.03
N LYS A 127 -12.54 2.92 4.57
CA LYS A 127 -13.61 3.81 4.10
C LYS A 127 -14.28 3.24 2.85
N CYS A 128 -13.50 2.76 1.89
CA CYS A 128 -14.05 2.17 0.67
C CYS A 128 -14.89 0.93 0.98
N TYR A 129 -14.42 0.05 1.86
CA TYR A 129 -15.21 -1.09 2.31
C TYR A 129 -16.52 -0.68 2.97
N ALA A 130 -16.50 0.34 3.83
CA ALA A 130 -17.72 0.87 4.43
C ALA A 130 -18.70 1.44 3.38
N ASP A 131 -18.19 2.13 2.36
CA ASP A 131 -19.00 2.66 1.24
C ASP A 131 -19.59 1.52 0.39
N PHE A 132 -18.81 0.45 0.15
CA PHE A 132 -19.27 -0.77 -0.53
C PHE A 132 -20.35 -1.48 0.29
N GLU A 133 -20.14 -1.72 1.58
CA GLU A 133 -21.13 -2.33 2.48
C GLU A 133 -22.43 -1.51 2.51
N ALA A 134 -22.34 -0.18 2.58
CA ALA A 134 -23.50 0.69 2.52
C ALA A 134 -24.24 0.58 1.18
N LYS A 135 -23.50 0.43 0.07
CA LYS A 135 -24.07 0.19 -1.26
C LYS A 135 -24.77 -1.18 -1.33
N VAL A 136 -24.13 -2.23 -0.82
CA VAL A 136 -24.71 -3.58 -0.73
C VAL A 136 -25.99 -3.56 0.11
N ALA A 137 -25.97 -2.96 1.30
CA ALA A 137 -27.14 -2.87 2.18
C ALA A 137 -28.31 -2.10 1.53
N LYS A 138 -28.01 -1.11 0.67
CA LYS A 138 -29.02 -0.35 -0.08
C LYS A 138 -29.57 -1.13 -1.27
N THR A 139 -28.73 -1.79 -2.05
CA THR A 139 -29.12 -2.52 -3.27
C THR A 139 -29.75 -3.87 -2.95
N CYS A 140 -29.22 -4.57 -1.94
CA CYS A 140 -29.64 -5.90 -1.51
C CYS A 140 -29.76 -5.95 0.03
N PRO A 141 -30.86 -5.42 0.61
CA PRO A 141 -31.03 -5.34 2.06
C PRO A 141 -31.09 -6.72 2.76
N HIS A 142 -31.30 -7.79 1.98
CA HIS A 142 -31.41 -9.16 2.47
C HIS A 142 -30.10 -9.97 2.37
N CYS A 143 -28.94 -9.34 2.08
CA CYS A 143 -27.67 -10.08 1.99
C CYS A 143 -27.33 -10.88 3.26
N ALA A 144 -27.67 -10.38 4.45
CA ALA A 144 -27.44 -11.12 5.70
C ALA A 144 -28.26 -12.41 5.78
N GLU A 145 -29.56 -12.33 5.48
CA GLU A 145 -30.46 -13.50 5.46
C GLU A 145 -30.02 -14.53 4.39
N LEU A 146 -29.51 -14.03 3.27
CA LEU A 146 -28.99 -14.85 2.20
C LEU A 146 -27.67 -15.52 2.58
N GLY A 147 -26.78 -14.81 3.28
CA GLY A 147 -25.53 -15.33 3.84
C GLY A 147 -25.77 -16.44 4.87
N ASP A 148 -26.74 -16.27 5.76
CA ASP A 148 -27.16 -17.31 6.71
C ASP A 148 -27.71 -18.55 5.98
N CYS A 149 -28.53 -18.32 4.94
CA CYS A 149 -29.05 -19.39 4.11
C CYS A 149 -27.93 -20.16 3.39
N MET A 150 -26.93 -19.44 2.86
CA MET A 150 -25.78 -20.03 2.18
C MET A 150 -24.84 -20.78 3.12
N THR A 151 -24.60 -20.26 4.31
CA THR A 151 -23.82 -20.95 5.35
C THR A 151 -24.48 -22.28 5.72
N ALA A 152 -25.81 -22.30 5.84
CA ALA A 152 -26.56 -23.52 6.05
C ALA A 152 -26.44 -24.49 4.86
N ALA A 153 -26.51 -24.00 3.62
CA ALA A 153 -26.31 -24.83 2.42
C ALA A 153 -24.88 -25.41 2.32
N MET A 154 -23.85 -24.65 2.70
CA MET A 154 -22.45 -25.12 2.71
C MET A 154 -22.18 -26.21 3.74
N SER A 155 -22.98 -26.26 4.82
CA SER A 155 -22.84 -27.31 5.83
C SER A 155 -23.20 -28.71 5.32
N ASP A 156 -23.91 -28.79 4.18
CA ASP A 156 -24.23 -30.03 3.47
C ASP A 156 -23.67 -29.98 2.04
N MET A 157 -22.36 -30.23 1.93
CA MET A 157 -21.62 -30.20 0.65
C MET A 157 -22.21 -31.14 -0.42
N ALA A 158 -22.91 -32.21 -0.05
CA ALA A 158 -23.53 -33.12 -1.00
C ALA A 158 -24.74 -32.50 -1.71
N HIS A 159 -25.36 -31.48 -1.09
CA HIS A 159 -26.56 -30.80 -1.56
C HIS A 159 -26.34 -29.28 -1.74
N TYR A 160 -25.08 -28.84 -1.85
CA TYR A 160 -24.74 -27.42 -1.91
C TYR A 160 -25.46 -26.68 -3.05
N ASP A 161 -25.50 -27.24 -4.27
CA ASP A 161 -26.15 -26.60 -5.41
C ASP A 161 -27.68 -26.49 -5.22
N GLU A 162 -28.31 -27.52 -4.62
CA GLU A 162 -29.75 -27.51 -4.32
C GLU A 162 -30.08 -26.48 -3.23
N GLY A 163 -29.22 -26.41 -2.19
CA GLY A 163 -29.32 -25.41 -1.13
C GLY A 163 -29.13 -23.99 -1.66
N ARG A 164 -28.14 -23.77 -2.53
CA ARG A 164 -27.87 -22.49 -3.19
C ARG A 164 -29.07 -22.00 -4.00
N GLU A 165 -29.66 -22.85 -4.83
CA GLU A 165 -30.84 -22.51 -5.63
C GLU A 165 -32.09 -22.30 -4.77
N ALA A 166 -32.22 -23.01 -3.65
CA ALA A 166 -33.29 -22.76 -2.68
C ALA A 166 -33.14 -21.39 -1.99
N CYS A 167 -31.90 -20.96 -1.69
CA CYS A 167 -31.63 -19.65 -1.11
C CYS A 167 -31.94 -18.50 -2.09
N LYS A 168 -31.57 -18.62 -3.38
CA LYS A 168 -31.92 -17.63 -4.42
C LYS A 168 -33.42 -17.37 -4.52
N LYS A 169 -34.23 -18.44 -4.39
CA LYS A 169 -35.70 -18.36 -4.48
C LYS A 169 -36.37 -17.65 -3.30
N LYS A 170 -35.64 -17.41 -2.19
CA LYS A 170 -36.18 -16.71 -1.02
C LYS A 170 -36.07 -15.19 -1.13
N LEU A 171 -35.36 -14.66 -2.13
CA LEU A 171 -35.19 -13.22 -2.30
C LEU A 171 -36.43 -12.57 -2.93
N PRO A 172 -36.91 -11.44 -2.38
CA PRO A 172 -38.18 -10.85 -2.78
C PRO A 172 -38.15 -10.15 -4.16
N GLU A 173 -37.04 -9.55 -4.60
CA GLU A 173 -36.91 -8.90 -5.92
C GLU A 173 -35.46 -8.97 -6.46
N ASP A 174 -35.33 -9.03 -7.80
CA ASP A 174 -34.13 -9.20 -8.63
C ASP A 174 -33.00 -10.09 -8.03
N PRO A 175 -33.27 -11.40 -7.85
CA PRO A 175 -32.36 -12.32 -7.17
C PRO A 175 -31.01 -12.47 -7.87
N ALA A 176 -30.89 -12.15 -9.16
CA ALA A 176 -29.62 -12.22 -9.87
C ALA A 176 -28.70 -11.05 -9.48
N GLU A 177 -29.21 -9.81 -9.51
CA GLU A 177 -28.42 -8.63 -9.14
C GLU A 177 -28.06 -8.66 -7.64
N CYS A 178 -29.03 -8.97 -6.77
CA CYS A 178 -28.81 -9.12 -5.33
C CYS A 178 -27.74 -10.19 -5.02
N TRP A 179 -27.81 -11.34 -5.71
CA TRP A 179 -26.88 -12.45 -5.53
C TRP A 179 -25.44 -12.08 -5.90
N ASP A 180 -25.28 -11.37 -7.01
CA ASP A 180 -23.98 -10.93 -7.48
C ASP A 180 -23.34 -9.95 -6.49
N TRP A 181 -24.13 -9.02 -5.94
CA TRP A 181 -23.68 -8.11 -4.88
C TRP A 181 -23.30 -8.83 -3.56
N CYS A 182 -24.02 -9.88 -3.16
CA CYS A 182 -23.72 -10.56 -1.89
C CYS A 182 -22.57 -11.57 -1.97
N PHE A 183 -22.32 -12.22 -3.12
CA PHE A 183 -21.43 -13.40 -3.18
C PHE A 183 -20.43 -13.45 -4.33
N GLN A 184 -20.57 -12.62 -5.37
CA GLN A 184 -19.47 -12.41 -6.31
C GLN A 184 -18.59 -11.24 -5.86
N GLY A 185 -18.79 -10.81 -4.61
CA GLY A 185 -18.28 -9.62 -3.95
C GLY A 185 -17.01 -9.78 -3.11
N TRP A 186 -16.60 -11.03 -2.84
CA TRP A 186 -15.68 -11.42 -1.77
C TRP A 186 -14.69 -12.48 -2.24
#